data_AF-A0A364KRY7-F1
#
_entry.id   AF-A0A364KRY7-F1
#
_cell.length_a   1.000
_cell.length_b   1.000
_cell.length_c   1.000
_cell.angle_alpha   90.00
_cell.angle_beta   90.00
_cell.angle_gamma   90.00
#
_symmetry.space_group_name_H-M   'P 1'
#
loop_
_entity.id
_entity.type
_entity.pdbx_description
1 polymer ?
#
loop_
_entity_poly.entity_id
_entity_poly.type
_entity_poly.pdbx_seq_one_letter_code
_entity_poly.pdbx_strand_id
1 'polypeptide(L)'
;MNPAAYTTVYDILNFLINRTRNEYEPRILLNDLEGALSMLAKLVRDVRTMDRGYSEADLQHCLEEMQRRHEWAEFNSYMEGRSAPPPLILWRAHNFDTPYEVIDENTSNLVRNFASDLHKWNEMESASEITVTLPSFHELDFTLGDLANELSSHLKKTQINQQRSDRGKDRLHTNLVSLSGDLRWTMHYTSQKAKAALNHDEVGIAAFDTKALRSMGIEIWRVKDIIEFLESKPGLLPGGLFDKYAKQWAKNADEYVIWDYIGRDCLINFCSWVSLFQQPGIDKEKFLLEQFVDSKNLGYFAKDYGWRPMTLKLEEYVDRAADFAQALLGGDRIITPDTIRITASPLSRPSDWGYRIRDSCQITEDLIMQKIMAEIMKNFVPEDATTPAEDRTVSGAEDHDDIVSNADHHRIPYIIEKAQNLTIDDADSGLER
;
A
#
# COMPACT_ATOMS: atom_id res chain seq x y z
N MET A 1 -27.74 -1.75 -44.71
CA MET A 1 -27.19 -1.44 -43.37
C MET A 1 -28.35 -1.39 -42.39
N ASN A 2 -28.21 -2.05 -41.24
CA ASN A 2 -29.22 -2.06 -40.18
C ASN A 2 -29.36 -0.63 -39.59
N PRO A 3 -30.55 -0.01 -39.54
CA PRO A 3 -30.76 1.30 -38.94
C PRO A 3 -30.22 1.44 -37.51
N ALA A 4 -30.23 0.36 -36.72
CA ALA A 4 -29.67 0.34 -35.37
C ALA A 4 -28.16 0.62 -35.35
N ALA A 5 -27.41 0.08 -36.33
CA ALA A 5 -25.98 0.33 -36.45
C ALA A 5 -25.66 1.79 -36.79
N TYR A 6 -26.56 2.48 -37.50
CA TYR A 6 -26.40 3.90 -37.80
C TYR A 6 -26.64 4.76 -36.55
N THR A 7 -27.64 4.42 -35.75
CA THR A 7 -27.92 5.10 -34.48
C THR A 7 -26.77 4.95 -33.51
N THR A 8 -26.22 3.74 -33.32
CA THR A 8 -25.08 3.56 -32.39
C THR A 8 -23.80 4.25 -32.86
N VAL A 9 -23.48 4.20 -34.16
CA VAL A 9 -22.34 4.96 -34.70
C VAL A 9 -22.55 6.47 -34.51
N TYR A 10 -23.79 6.94 -34.70
CA TYR A 10 -24.16 8.33 -34.46
C TYR A 10 -24.05 8.71 -32.98
N ASP A 11 -24.43 7.83 -32.06
CA ASP A 11 -24.33 8.04 -30.61
C ASP A 11 -22.87 8.01 -30.13
N ILE A 12 -22.02 7.12 -30.66
CA ILE A 12 -20.57 7.13 -30.44
C ILE A 12 -19.96 8.43 -30.95
N LEU A 13 -20.32 8.86 -32.17
CA LEU A 13 -19.83 10.13 -32.73
C LEU A 13 -20.30 11.33 -31.90
N ASN A 14 -21.55 11.35 -31.47
CA ASN A 14 -22.07 12.42 -30.62
C ASN A 14 -21.42 12.43 -29.23
N PHE A 15 -21.14 11.27 -28.65
CA PHE A 15 -20.39 11.15 -27.41
C PHE A 15 -19.00 11.80 -27.55
N LEU A 16 -18.26 11.45 -28.61
CA LEU A 16 -16.94 12.01 -28.89
C LEU A 16 -16.98 13.52 -29.21
N ILE A 17 -17.98 13.97 -29.96
CA ILE A 17 -18.18 15.39 -30.32
C ILE A 17 -18.56 16.23 -29.09
N ASN A 18 -19.44 15.73 -28.24
CA ASN A 18 -19.85 16.44 -27.03
C ASN A 18 -18.71 16.50 -26.02
N ARG A 19 -17.84 15.49 -25.97
CA ARG A 19 -16.70 15.48 -25.07
C ARG A 19 -15.56 16.40 -25.53
N THR A 20 -15.20 16.37 -26.81
CA THR A 20 -14.22 17.30 -27.40
C THR A 20 -14.63 18.77 -27.27
N ARG A 21 -15.93 19.06 -27.13
CA ARG A 21 -16.45 20.42 -26.88
C ARG A 21 -16.39 20.88 -25.42
N ASN A 22 -16.32 19.96 -24.46
CA ASN A 22 -16.51 20.26 -23.03
C ASN A 22 -15.23 20.16 -22.18
N GLU A 23 -14.12 19.61 -22.67
CA GLU A 23 -12.86 19.48 -21.93
C GLU A 23 -11.73 20.35 -22.51
N TYR A 24 -11.04 21.12 -21.66
CA TYR A 24 -10.08 22.19 -22.01
C TYR A 24 -8.59 21.76 -21.95
N GLU A 25 -8.27 20.47 -21.93
CA GLU A 25 -6.87 20.00 -21.88
C GLU A 25 -6.42 19.25 -23.16
N PRO A 26 -5.57 19.88 -24.01
CA PRO A 26 -5.21 19.34 -25.33
C PRO A 26 -4.42 18.03 -25.34
N ARG A 27 -3.76 17.64 -24.24
CA ARG A 27 -2.86 16.46 -24.20
C ARG A 27 -3.59 15.15 -23.89
N ILE A 28 -4.58 15.18 -23.00
CA ILE A 28 -5.44 14.01 -22.70
C ILE A 28 -6.29 13.67 -23.94
N LEU A 29 -6.76 14.70 -24.65
CA LEU A 29 -7.54 14.61 -25.88
C LEU A 29 -6.89 13.79 -27.00
N LEU A 30 -5.55 13.79 -27.15
CA LEU A 30 -4.87 13.16 -28.30
C LEU A 30 -4.78 11.63 -28.18
N ASN A 31 -4.37 11.11 -27.02
CA ASN A 31 -4.29 9.66 -26.79
C ASN A 31 -5.70 9.04 -26.72
N ASP A 32 -6.67 9.75 -26.12
CA ASP A 32 -8.07 9.34 -26.08
C ASP A 32 -8.72 9.38 -27.47
N LEU A 33 -8.40 10.38 -28.31
CA LEU A 33 -8.84 10.39 -29.71
C LEU A 33 -8.24 9.23 -30.48
N GLU A 34 -6.94 8.95 -30.34
CA GLU A 34 -6.30 7.86 -31.08
C GLU A 34 -6.88 6.50 -30.69
N GLY A 35 -7.12 6.26 -29.39
CA GLY A 35 -7.81 5.06 -28.91
C GLY A 35 -9.24 4.95 -29.42
N ALA A 36 -10.04 6.02 -29.29
CA ALA A 36 -11.42 6.07 -29.75
C ALA A 36 -11.54 5.96 -31.27
N LEU A 37 -10.65 6.62 -32.03
CA LEU A 37 -10.60 6.56 -33.49
C LEU A 37 -10.08 5.20 -33.98
N SER A 38 -9.14 4.57 -33.27
CA SER A 38 -8.69 3.21 -33.58
C SER A 38 -9.80 2.18 -33.35
N MET A 39 -10.56 2.31 -32.25
CA MET A 39 -11.73 1.46 -31.98
C MET A 39 -12.88 1.75 -32.96
N LEU A 40 -13.18 3.01 -33.28
CA LEU A 40 -14.14 3.38 -34.33
C LEU A 40 -13.69 2.87 -35.70
N ALA A 41 -12.40 2.98 -36.02
CA ALA A 41 -11.86 2.49 -37.29
C ALA A 41 -11.92 0.96 -37.35
N LYS A 42 -11.71 0.27 -36.23
CA LYS A 42 -11.90 -1.17 -36.10
C LYS A 42 -13.38 -1.54 -36.25
N LEU A 43 -14.29 -0.87 -35.54
CA LEU A 43 -15.75 -1.07 -35.64
C LEU A 43 -16.25 -0.81 -37.07
N VAL A 44 -15.82 0.27 -37.71
CA VAL A 44 -16.16 0.61 -39.10
C VAL A 44 -15.55 -0.40 -40.09
N ARG A 45 -14.33 -0.90 -39.83
CA ARG A 45 -13.69 -1.93 -40.64
C ARG A 45 -14.39 -3.28 -40.49
N ASP A 46 -14.75 -3.68 -39.27
CA ASP A 46 -15.44 -4.92 -38.95
C ASP A 46 -16.87 -4.90 -39.52
N VAL A 47 -17.57 -3.75 -39.43
CA VAL A 47 -18.88 -3.50 -40.10
C VAL A 47 -18.78 -3.49 -41.62
N ARG A 48 -17.65 -3.05 -42.20
CA ARG A 48 -17.44 -3.03 -43.67
C ARG A 48 -16.99 -4.35 -44.25
N THR A 49 -16.34 -5.22 -43.46
CA THR A 49 -15.69 -6.45 -43.95
C THR A 49 -16.47 -7.72 -43.66
N MET A 50 -17.55 -7.69 -42.88
CA MET A 50 -18.28 -8.91 -42.49
C MET A 50 -19.75 -8.97 -42.93
N ASP A 51 -20.06 -10.12 -43.53
CA ASP A 51 -21.37 -10.68 -43.92
C ASP A 51 -22.20 -11.18 -42.70
N ARG A 52 -21.80 -10.80 -41.47
CA ARG A 52 -22.47 -11.16 -40.21
C ARG A 52 -22.94 -9.89 -39.51
N GLY A 53 -24.25 -9.79 -39.28
CA GLY A 53 -24.84 -8.66 -38.57
C GLY A 53 -24.45 -8.68 -37.10
N TYR A 54 -23.76 -7.65 -36.62
CA TYR A 54 -23.72 -7.34 -35.20
C TYR A 54 -25.15 -7.10 -34.71
N SER A 55 -25.49 -7.73 -33.59
CA SER A 55 -26.74 -7.47 -32.91
C SER A 55 -26.67 -6.09 -32.23
N GLU A 56 -27.82 -5.51 -31.91
CA GLU A 56 -27.91 -4.30 -31.09
C GLU A 56 -27.19 -4.47 -29.74
N ALA A 57 -27.21 -5.69 -29.19
CA ALA A 57 -26.51 -6.04 -27.95
C ALA A 57 -24.98 -5.94 -28.08
N ASP A 58 -24.42 -6.39 -29.20
CA ASP A 58 -22.96 -6.32 -29.42
C ASP A 58 -22.47 -4.87 -29.53
N LEU A 59 -23.27 -4.01 -30.16
CA LEU A 59 -22.97 -2.59 -30.30
C LEU A 59 -23.11 -1.84 -28.97
N GLN A 60 -24.14 -2.17 -28.19
CA GLN A 60 -24.33 -1.62 -26.84
C GLN A 60 -23.17 -2.01 -25.91
N HIS A 61 -22.73 -3.27 -25.96
CA HIS A 61 -21.57 -3.74 -25.21
C HIS A 61 -20.29 -2.98 -25.56
N CYS A 62 -20.04 -2.73 -26.84
CA CYS A 62 -18.89 -1.93 -27.28
C CYS A 62 -18.94 -0.49 -26.73
N LEU A 63 -20.12 0.14 -26.73
CA LEU A 63 -20.30 1.48 -26.19
C LEU A 63 -20.02 1.52 -24.67
N GLU A 64 -20.54 0.55 -23.93
CA GLU A 64 -20.30 0.40 -22.48
C GLU A 64 -18.82 0.17 -22.17
N GLU A 65 -18.12 -0.67 -22.94
CA GLU A 65 -16.69 -0.90 -22.78
C GLU A 65 -15.88 0.39 -23.05
N MET A 66 -16.23 1.14 -24.10
CA MET A 66 -15.57 2.42 -24.40
C MET A 66 -15.77 3.44 -23.29
N GLN A 67 -17.00 3.57 -22.79
CA GLN A 67 -17.31 4.47 -21.68
C GLN A 67 -16.51 4.07 -20.43
N ARG A 68 -16.46 2.78 -20.11
CA ARG A 68 -15.72 2.25 -18.96
C ARG A 68 -14.22 2.53 -19.05
N ARG A 69 -13.58 2.22 -20.18
CA ARG A 69 -12.14 2.48 -20.39
C ARG A 69 -11.82 3.96 -20.20
N HIS A 70 -12.72 4.81 -20.64
CA HIS A 70 -12.55 6.24 -20.57
C HIS A 70 -12.72 6.81 -19.17
N GLU A 71 -13.73 6.33 -18.44
CA GLU A 71 -13.92 6.64 -17.02
C GLU A 71 -12.65 6.27 -16.22
N TRP A 72 -12.08 5.09 -16.48
CA TRP A 72 -10.82 4.67 -15.87
C TRP A 72 -9.63 5.52 -16.31
N ALA A 73 -9.52 5.89 -17.59
CA ALA A 73 -8.45 6.77 -18.07
C ALA A 73 -8.51 8.13 -17.37
N GLU A 74 -9.71 8.69 -17.20
CA GLU A 74 -9.92 9.94 -16.49
C GLU A 74 -9.57 9.81 -15.01
N PHE A 75 -10.01 8.73 -14.36
CA PHE A 75 -9.65 8.42 -12.97
C PHE A 75 -8.13 8.30 -12.79
N ASN A 76 -7.45 7.53 -13.64
CA ASN A 76 -6.01 7.34 -13.57
C ASN A 76 -5.26 8.66 -13.79
N SER A 77 -5.66 9.44 -14.80
CA SER A 77 -5.09 10.77 -15.05
C SER A 77 -5.31 11.71 -13.86
N TYR A 78 -6.47 11.66 -13.21
CA TYR A 78 -6.74 12.44 -12.01
C TYR A 78 -5.85 12.02 -10.84
N MET A 79 -5.72 10.72 -10.60
CA MET A 79 -4.90 10.17 -9.53
C MET A 79 -3.42 10.52 -9.75
N GLU A 80 -2.91 10.43 -10.97
CA GLU A 80 -1.55 10.85 -11.33
C GLU A 80 -1.32 12.36 -11.19
N GLY A 81 -2.31 13.19 -11.54
CA GLY A 81 -2.21 14.65 -11.56
C GLY A 81 -2.34 15.34 -10.21
N ARG A 82 -3.02 14.73 -9.22
CA ARG A 82 -3.23 15.31 -7.88
C ARG A 82 -2.41 14.69 -6.77
N SER A 83 -1.98 13.44 -6.90
CA SER A 83 -1.35 12.75 -5.78
C SER A 83 0.04 13.34 -5.51
N ALA A 84 0.19 13.98 -4.35
CA ALA A 84 1.49 13.88 -3.69
C ALA A 84 1.81 12.37 -3.65
N PRO A 85 3.00 11.95 -4.11
CA PRO A 85 3.31 10.54 -4.16
C PRO A 85 3.08 9.93 -2.77
N PRO A 86 2.56 8.69 -2.71
CA PRO A 86 2.38 8.03 -1.41
C PRO A 86 3.69 8.10 -0.61
N PRO A 87 3.62 8.24 0.73
CA PRO A 87 4.80 8.25 1.58
C PRO A 87 5.68 7.03 1.28
N LEU A 88 7.02 7.15 1.40
CA LEU A 88 7.90 6.00 1.10
C LEU A 88 7.63 4.79 2.00
N ILE A 89 7.04 5.02 3.18
CA ILE A 89 6.58 3.97 4.07
C ILE A 89 5.09 4.13 4.32
N LEU A 90 4.36 3.03 4.13
CA LEU A 90 2.98 2.91 4.56
C LEU A 90 2.87 1.91 5.70
N TRP A 91 2.03 2.22 6.69
CA TRP A 91 1.87 1.45 7.91
C TRP A 91 0.55 0.68 7.91
N ARG A 92 0.53 -0.50 8.54
CA ARG A 92 -0.70 -1.27 8.75
C ARG A 92 -0.76 -1.82 10.17
N ALA A 93 -1.87 -1.55 10.85
CA ALA A 93 -2.23 -2.26 12.06
C ALA A 93 -2.75 -3.66 11.66
N HIS A 94 -1.88 -4.66 11.74
CA HIS A 94 -2.17 -6.01 11.29
C HIS A 94 -2.54 -6.92 12.45
N ASN A 95 -3.40 -7.89 12.14
CA ASN A 95 -3.74 -8.99 13.03
C ASN A 95 -3.62 -10.28 12.20
N PHE A 96 -2.75 -11.20 12.61
CA PHE A 96 -2.78 -12.58 12.14
C PHE A 96 -3.82 -13.30 13.00
N ASP A 97 -5.03 -13.38 12.48
CA ASP A 97 -6.16 -13.99 13.15
C ASP A 97 -6.44 -15.40 12.62
N THR A 98 -6.67 -16.34 13.53
CA THR A 98 -7.27 -17.62 13.15
C THR A 98 -8.75 -17.38 12.74
N PRO A 99 -9.27 -18.07 11.70
CA PRO A 99 -8.72 -19.25 11.04
C PRO A 99 -7.90 -18.98 9.77
N TYR A 100 -7.53 -17.75 9.44
CA TYR A 100 -6.87 -17.43 8.15
C TYR A 100 -5.36 -17.70 8.13
N GLU A 101 -4.90 -18.58 9.01
CA GLU A 101 -3.51 -19.02 9.06
C GLU A 101 -3.30 -20.09 7.99
N VAL A 102 -2.52 -19.75 6.96
CA VAL A 102 -2.07 -20.71 5.95
C VAL A 102 -0.70 -21.22 6.37
N ILE A 103 -0.51 -22.53 6.40
CA ILE A 103 0.80 -23.15 6.61
C ILE A 103 1.35 -23.49 5.22
N ASP A 104 2.55 -23.03 4.93
CA ASP A 104 3.27 -23.45 3.73
C ASP A 104 3.59 -24.94 3.85
N GLU A 105 3.01 -25.76 2.99
CA GLU A 105 3.17 -27.22 3.03
C GLU A 105 4.63 -27.67 2.87
N ASN A 106 5.45 -26.90 2.16
CA ASN A 106 6.86 -27.23 1.92
C ASN A 106 7.74 -26.87 3.11
N THR A 107 7.45 -25.75 3.79
CA THR A 107 8.30 -25.26 4.88
C THR A 107 7.71 -25.54 6.27
N SER A 108 6.46 -25.99 6.34
CA SER A 108 5.66 -26.14 7.57
C SER A 108 5.62 -24.86 8.42
N ASN A 109 5.91 -23.71 7.82
CA ASN A 109 5.91 -22.41 8.49
C ASN A 109 4.59 -21.69 8.21
N LEU A 110 4.16 -20.86 9.18
CA LEU A 110 3.04 -19.96 9.00
C LEU A 110 3.35 -18.95 7.88
N VAL A 111 2.51 -18.91 6.85
CA VAL A 111 2.54 -17.90 5.80
C VAL A 111 1.90 -16.64 6.35
N ARG A 112 2.75 -15.70 6.76
CA ARG A 112 2.33 -14.35 7.12
C ARG A 112 2.01 -13.56 5.84
N ASN A 113 0.76 -13.65 5.38
CA ASN A 113 0.26 -12.88 4.24
C ASN A 113 -0.31 -11.51 4.70
N PHE A 114 -0.19 -10.50 3.85
CA PHE A 114 -0.78 -9.17 4.08
C PHE A 114 -1.93 -8.92 3.12
N ALA A 115 -2.81 -9.92 3.00
CA ALA A 115 -3.90 -9.91 2.04
C ALA A 115 -5.16 -9.20 2.56
N SER A 116 -6.11 -9.03 1.64
CA SER A 116 -7.48 -8.60 1.86
C SER A 116 -8.27 -9.69 2.58
N ASP A 117 -9.40 -9.32 3.19
CA ASP A 117 -10.22 -10.32 3.90
C ASP A 117 -10.87 -11.30 2.93
N LEU A 118 -11.09 -10.91 1.67
CA LEU A 118 -11.62 -11.80 0.64
C LEU A 118 -10.54 -12.77 0.15
N HIS A 119 -9.31 -12.29 -0.06
CA HIS A 119 -8.17 -13.15 -0.40
C HIS A 119 -7.93 -14.22 0.66
N LYS A 120 -7.82 -13.79 1.93
CA LYS A 120 -7.63 -14.69 3.07
C LYS A 120 -8.75 -15.74 3.16
N TRP A 121 -9.99 -15.32 2.91
CA TRP A 121 -11.13 -16.23 2.87
C TRP A 121 -10.98 -17.27 1.75
N ASN A 122 -10.61 -16.83 0.54
CA ASN A 122 -10.42 -17.72 -0.60
C ASN A 122 -9.26 -18.71 -0.36
N GLU A 123 -8.14 -18.26 0.22
CA GLU A 123 -7.02 -19.14 0.58
C GLU A 123 -7.46 -20.21 1.58
N MET A 124 -8.20 -19.82 2.62
CA MET A 124 -8.74 -20.74 3.63
C MET A 124 -9.68 -21.77 3.00
N GLU A 125 -10.62 -21.35 2.14
CA GLU A 125 -11.53 -22.27 1.43
C GLU A 125 -10.78 -23.20 0.47
N SER A 126 -9.70 -22.73 -0.14
CA SER A 126 -8.86 -23.53 -1.03
C SER A 126 -7.88 -24.46 -0.30
N ALA A 127 -7.67 -24.24 1.01
CA ALA A 127 -6.63 -24.87 1.82
C ALA A 127 -5.21 -24.75 1.22
N SER A 128 -4.94 -23.67 0.47
CA SER A 128 -3.65 -23.44 -0.20
C SER A 128 -3.36 -21.94 -0.36
N GLU A 129 -2.08 -21.59 -0.53
CA GLU A 129 -1.70 -20.22 -0.91
C GLU A 129 -2.17 -19.94 -2.35
N ILE A 130 -2.92 -18.85 -2.53
CA ILE A 130 -3.36 -18.42 -3.84
C ILE A 130 -2.44 -17.27 -4.26
N THR A 131 -1.49 -17.56 -5.15
CA THR A 131 -0.76 -16.50 -5.85
C THR A 131 -1.67 -15.85 -6.88
N VAL A 132 -2.38 -14.79 -6.49
CA VAL A 132 -3.13 -13.98 -7.45
C VAL A 132 -2.14 -13.06 -8.15
N THR A 133 -1.94 -13.29 -9.45
CA THR A 133 -1.40 -12.26 -10.34
C THR A 133 -2.54 -11.26 -10.51
N LEU A 134 -2.43 -10.07 -9.92
CA LEU A 134 -3.40 -8.99 -10.14
C LEU A 134 -3.51 -8.77 -11.65
N PRO A 135 -4.65 -9.11 -12.30
CA PRO A 135 -4.91 -8.61 -13.64
C PRO A 135 -4.99 -7.09 -13.52
N SER A 136 -4.55 -6.35 -14.55
CA SER A 136 -4.80 -4.91 -14.52
C SER A 136 -6.32 -4.68 -14.42
N PHE A 137 -6.78 -3.68 -13.68
CA PHE A 137 -8.21 -3.39 -13.51
C PHE A 137 -8.99 -3.27 -14.84
N HIS A 138 -8.29 -3.00 -15.95
CA HIS A 138 -8.85 -2.93 -17.30
C HIS A 138 -9.13 -4.30 -17.94
N GLU A 139 -8.53 -5.38 -17.43
CA GLU A 139 -8.70 -6.76 -17.91
C GLU A 139 -9.88 -7.47 -17.22
N LEU A 140 -10.30 -6.97 -16.06
CA LEU A 140 -11.50 -7.39 -15.37
C LEU A 140 -12.63 -6.47 -15.82
N ASP A 141 -13.85 -6.98 -15.99
CA ASP A 141 -15.03 -6.18 -16.39
C ASP A 141 -15.50 -5.18 -15.30
N PHE A 142 -14.56 -4.58 -14.57
CA PHE A 142 -14.74 -3.81 -13.36
C PHE A 142 -14.98 -2.33 -13.69
N THR A 143 -16.03 -1.75 -13.11
CA THR A 143 -16.38 -0.34 -13.29
C THR A 143 -15.88 0.51 -12.13
N LEU A 144 -15.82 1.84 -12.30
CA LEU A 144 -15.62 2.76 -11.18
C LEU A 144 -16.76 2.68 -10.15
N GLY A 145 -17.95 2.26 -10.60
CA GLY A 145 -19.08 1.91 -9.75
C GLY A 145 -18.73 0.81 -8.75
N ASP A 146 -18.08 -0.24 -9.23
CA ASP A 146 -17.66 -1.37 -8.41
C ASP A 146 -16.56 -0.96 -7.43
N LEU A 147 -15.56 -0.17 -7.88
CA LEU A 147 -14.54 0.39 -7.00
C LEU A 147 -15.17 1.21 -5.85
N ALA A 148 -16.15 2.04 -6.18
CA ALA A 148 -16.79 2.91 -5.20
C ALA A 148 -17.61 2.13 -4.17
N ASN A 149 -18.35 1.11 -4.63
CA ASN A 149 -19.11 0.21 -3.76
C ASN A 149 -18.18 -0.59 -2.85
N GLU A 150 -17.09 -1.11 -3.41
CA GLU A 150 -16.07 -1.84 -2.67
C GLU A 150 -15.41 -0.95 -1.61
N LEU A 151 -15.03 0.28 -1.97
CA LEU A 151 -14.46 1.25 -1.06
C LEU A 151 -15.45 1.65 0.04
N SER A 152 -16.73 1.87 -0.28
CA SER A 152 -17.77 2.20 0.72
C SER A 152 -17.93 1.07 1.73
N SER A 153 -17.98 -0.17 1.26
CA SER A 153 -18.00 -1.38 2.10
C SER A 153 -16.76 -1.47 2.97
N HIS A 154 -15.59 -1.25 2.39
CA HIS A 154 -14.31 -1.28 3.09
C HIS A 154 -14.22 -0.24 4.22
N LEU A 155 -14.61 1.00 3.96
CA LEU A 155 -14.55 2.06 4.96
C LEU A 155 -15.53 1.83 6.13
N LYS A 156 -16.72 1.28 5.86
CA LYS A 156 -17.66 0.88 6.92
C LYS A 156 -17.05 -0.20 7.81
N LYS A 157 -16.34 -1.16 7.20
CA LYS A 157 -15.64 -2.24 7.93
C LYS A 157 -14.52 -1.70 8.81
N THR A 158 -13.64 -0.87 8.25
CA THR A 158 -12.46 -0.35 8.97
C THR A 158 -12.85 0.59 10.11
N GLN A 159 -13.93 1.37 9.95
CA GLN A 159 -14.43 2.28 10.98
C GLN A 159 -14.97 1.55 12.22
N ILE A 160 -15.70 0.45 12.07
CA ILE A 160 -16.52 -0.11 13.16
C ILE A 160 -15.79 -1.21 13.96
N ASN A 161 -14.55 -1.60 13.63
CA ASN A 161 -13.92 -2.81 14.17
C ASN A 161 -14.87 -4.04 14.09
N GLN A 162 -15.78 -4.05 13.12
CA GLN A 162 -16.85 -5.05 12.97
C GLN A 162 -16.35 -6.40 12.45
N GLN A 163 -15.05 -6.70 12.59
CA GLN A 163 -14.50 -8.02 12.22
C GLN A 163 -15.15 -9.16 13.01
N ARG A 164 -15.79 -8.87 14.14
CA ARG A 164 -16.44 -9.86 15.01
C ARG A 164 -17.80 -9.35 15.46
N SER A 165 -18.86 -9.64 14.70
CA SER A 165 -20.17 -9.79 15.34
C SER A 165 -20.14 -11.09 16.14
N ASP A 166 -20.58 -11.06 17.40
CA ASP A 166 -20.64 -12.19 18.34
C ASP A 166 -21.50 -13.39 17.86
N ARG A 167 -21.96 -13.37 16.60
CA ARG A 167 -22.86 -14.38 16.02
C ARG A 167 -22.44 -14.89 14.64
N GLY A 168 -21.23 -14.55 14.18
CA GLY A 168 -20.61 -15.19 13.02
C GLY A 168 -21.42 -15.17 11.73
N LYS A 169 -22.34 -14.20 11.55
CA LYS A 169 -23.33 -14.29 10.46
C LYS A 169 -23.20 -13.34 9.30
N ASP A 170 -22.33 -12.34 9.32
CA ASP A 170 -21.95 -11.60 8.11
C ASP A 170 -20.59 -10.92 8.35
N ARG A 171 -19.48 -11.60 8.03
CA ARG A 171 -18.17 -10.92 7.90
C ARG A 171 -18.17 -10.22 6.54
N LEU A 172 -18.04 -8.90 6.53
CA LEU A 172 -17.91 -8.17 5.28
C LEU A 172 -16.50 -8.38 4.72
N HIS A 173 -16.39 -9.25 3.73
CA HIS A 173 -15.15 -9.47 2.99
C HIS A 173 -15.00 -8.39 1.92
N THR A 174 -13.80 -7.82 1.84
CA THR A 174 -13.46 -6.81 0.83
C THR A 174 -12.15 -7.18 0.18
N ASN A 175 -11.99 -6.88 -1.10
CA ASN A 175 -10.75 -6.96 -1.87
C ASN A 175 -9.73 -5.90 -1.44
N LEU A 176 -10.16 -4.83 -0.79
CA LEU A 176 -9.23 -3.75 -0.43
C LEU A 176 -8.40 -4.09 0.82
N VAL A 177 -7.12 -3.75 0.74
CA VAL A 177 -6.15 -3.71 1.84
C VAL A 177 -5.93 -2.27 2.26
N SER A 178 -6.22 -1.97 3.54
CA SER A 178 -6.00 -0.64 4.13
C SER A 178 -4.56 -0.48 4.64
N LEU A 179 -3.97 0.66 4.29
CA LEU A 179 -2.68 1.16 4.72
C LEU A 179 -2.83 2.61 5.19
N SER A 180 -1.87 3.10 5.97
CA SER A 180 -1.91 4.44 6.56
C SER A 180 -0.59 5.18 6.37
N GLY A 181 -0.68 6.45 5.99
CA GLY A 181 0.46 7.37 6.02
C GLY A 181 0.79 7.92 7.41
N ASP A 182 -0.05 7.67 8.42
CA ASP A 182 0.08 8.20 9.77
C ASP A 182 0.49 7.10 10.77
N LEU A 183 1.77 7.11 11.16
CA LEU A 183 2.32 6.16 12.14
C LEU A 183 1.63 6.26 13.50
N ARG A 184 1.33 7.48 13.98
CA ARG A 184 0.74 7.68 15.31
C ARG A 184 -0.68 7.13 15.34
N TRP A 185 -1.45 7.43 14.30
CA TRP A 185 -2.79 6.86 14.14
C TRP A 185 -2.74 5.33 14.07
N THR A 186 -1.84 4.78 13.25
CA THR A 186 -1.70 3.33 13.09
C THR A 186 -1.28 2.64 14.39
N MET A 187 -0.41 3.26 15.18
CA MET A 187 0.04 2.73 16.47
C MET A 187 -1.10 2.74 17.50
N HIS A 188 -1.89 3.82 17.55
CA HIS A 188 -3.09 3.88 18.39
C HIS A 188 -4.09 2.79 17.98
N TYR A 189 -4.34 2.64 16.68
CA TYR A 189 -5.25 1.63 16.17
C TYR A 189 -4.75 0.19 16.44
N THR A 190 -3.45 -0.05 16.35
CA THR A 190 -2.80 -1.32 16.73
C THR A 190 -3.04 -1.63 18.22
N SER A 191 -2.95 -0.61 19.09
CA SER A 191 -3.24 -0.72 20.51
C SER A 191 -4.68 -1.15 20.77
N GLN A 192 -5.65 -0.59 20.02
CA GLN A 192 -7.05 -0.97 20.12
C GLN A 192 -7.29 -2.42 19.65
N LYS A 193 -6.63 -2.83 18.55
CA LYS A 193 -6.69 -4.21 18.07
C LYS A 193 -6.12 -5.20 19.09
N ALA A 194 -4.97 -4.89 19.67
CA ALA A 194 -4.32 -5.76 20.66
C ALA A 194 -5.20 -6.02 21.90
N LYS A 195 -6.06 -5.07 22.27
CA LYS A 195 -7.03 -5.24 23.38
C LYS A 195 -8.23 -6.09 23.02
N ALA A 196 -8.61 -6.11 21.75
CA ALA A 196 -9.72 -6.91 21.24
C ALA A 196 -9.27 -8.30 20.74
N ALA A 197 -7.96 -8.52 20.65
CA ALA A 197 -7.34 -9.76 20.20
C ALA A 197 -7.65 -10.92 21.17
N LEU A 198 -7.85 -12.11 20.61
CA LEU A 198 -7.93 -13.34 21.39
C LEU A 198 -6.52 -13.86 21.69
N ASN A 199 -6.39 -14.78 22.66
CA ASN A 199 -5.08 -15.28 23.13
C ASN A 199 -4.18 -15.92 22.05
N HIS A 200 -4.71 -16.25 20.88
CA HIS A 200 -3.98 -16.85 19.75
C HIS A 200 -3.72 -15.86 18.60
N ASP A 201 -4.24 -14.63 18.67
CA ASP A 201 -4.08 -13.63 17.61
C ASP A 201 -2.71 -12.94 17.75
N GLU A 202 -1.91 -12.88 16.68
CA GLU A 202 -0.69 -12.07 16.65
C GLU A 202 -0.99 -10.69 16.07
N VAL A 203 -1.13 -9.69 16.95
CA VAL A 203 -1.30 -8.28 16.57
C VAL A 203 0.05 -7.58 16.49
N GLY A 204 0.20 -6.71 15.50
CA GLY A 204 1.39 -5.87 15.37
C GLY A 204 1.23 -4.79 14.31
N ILE A 205 2.32 -4.08 14.06
CA ILE A 205 2.40 -3.08 13.00
C ILE A 205 3.30 -3.60 11.88
N ALA A 206 2.82 -3.50 10.64
CA ALA A 206 3.62 -3.76 9.46
C ALA A 206 4.01 -2.44 8.79
N ALA A 207 5.27 -2.36 8.35
CA ALA A 207 5.80 -1.26 7.56
C ALA A 207 6.07 -1.77 6.13
N PHE A 208 5.59 -1.04 5.12
CA PHE A 208 5.75 -1.42 3.71
C PHE A 208 6.51 -0.35 2.94
N ASP A 209 7.42 -0.80 2.06
CA ASP A 209 8.12 0.06 1.12
C ASP A 209 7.22 0.32 -0.10
N THR A 210 6.76 1.56 -0.20
CA THR A 210 5.93 2.05 -1.30
C THR A 210 6.62 1.96 -2.66
N LYS A 211 7.95 2.10 -2.70
CA LYS A 211 8.72 1.95 -3.94
C LYS A 211 8.74 0.49 -4.39
N ALA A 212 8.91 -0.44 -3.46
CA ALA A 212 8.84 -1.87 -3.75
C ALA A 212 7.45 -2.26 -4.27
N LEU A 213 6.38 -1.80 -3.60
CA LEU A 213 4.99 -2.00 -4.04
C LEU A 213 4.79 -1.55 -5.50
N ARG A 214 5.16 -0.31 -5.81
CA ARG A 214 5.03 0.24 -7.17
C ARG A 214 5.87 -0.50 -8.21
N SER A 215 7.07 -0.96 -7.83
CA SER A 215 7.94 -1.74 -8.73
C SER A 215 7.35 -3.10 -9.11
N MET A 216 6.48 -3.64 -8.26
CA MET A 216 5.71 -4.85 -8.54
C MET A 216 4.41 -4.58 -9.33
N GLY A 217 4.20 -3.35 -9.80
CA GLY A 217 2.98 -2.97 -10.51
C GLY A 217 1.75 -2.80 -9.62
N ILE A 218 1.92 -2.74 -8.30
CA ILE A 218 0.81 -2.55 -7.37
C ILE A 218 0.40 -1.07 -7.37
N GLU A 219 -0.87 -0.83 -7.67
CA GLU A 219 -1.48 0.49 -7.58
C GLU A 219 -1.83 0.83 -6.12
N ILE A 220 -1.49 2.06 -5.72
CA ILE A 220 -1.70 2.57 -4.37
C ILE A 220 -2.50 3.86 -4.50
N TRP A 221 -3.70 3.86 -3.94
CA TRP A 221 -4.58 5.01 -4.04
C TRP A 221 -4.87 5.60 -2.67
N ARG A 222 -4.70 6.91 -2.55
CA ARG A 222 -5.15 7.63 -1.36
C ARG A 222 -6.66 7.73 -1.36
N VAL A 223 -7.31 7.20 -0.33
CA VAL A 223 -8.79 7.12 -0.26
C VAL A 223 -9.45 8.48 -0.40
N LYS A 224 -8.86 9.52 0.21
CA LYS A 224 -9.37 10.89 0.12
C LYS A 224 -9.48 11.35 -1.34
N ASP A 225 -8.48 11.05 -2.16
CA ASP A 225 -8.43 11.51 -3.54
C ASP A 225 -9.42 10.72 -4.42
N ILE A 226 -9.59 9.41 -4.16
CA ILE A 226 -10.65 8.60 -4.78
C ILE A 226 -12.03 9.20 -4.49
N ILE A 227 -12.33 9.48 -3.22
CA ILE A 227 -13.63 10.04 -2.82
C ILE A 227 -13.84 11.41 -3.49
N GLU A 228 -12.83 12.28 -3.49
CA GLU A 228 -12.92 13.60 -4.14
C GLU A 228 -13.21 13.48 -5.64
N PHE A 229 -12.56 12.55 -6.35
CA PHE A 229 -12.84 12.28 -7.77
C PHE A 229 -14.29 11.82 -7.97
N LEU A 230 -14.69 10.78 -7.24
CA LEU A 230 -16.02 10.16 -7.36
C LEU A 230 -17.14 11.15 -7.06
N GLU A 231 -16.98 12.02 -6.07
CA GLU A 231 -17.97 13.06 -5.73
C GLU A 231 -18.00 14.21 -6.74
N SER A 232 -16.92 14.44 -7.49
CA SER A 232 -16.92 15.42 -8.59
C SER A 232 -17.70 14.96 -9.82
N LYS A 233 -18.13 13.69 -9.85
CA LYS A 233 -18.82 13.04 -10.97
C LYS A 233 -20.25 12.62 -10.58
N PRO A 234 -21.19 13.58 -10.51
CA PRO A 234 -22.56 13.34 -10.00
C PRO A 234 -23.41 12.35 -10.82
N GLY A 235 -22.94 11.90 -11.99
CA GLY A 235 -23.58 10.87 -12.80
C GLY A 235 -23.01 9.45 -12.63
N LEU A 236 -21.84 9.29 -12.00
CA LEU A 236 -21.19 7.98 -11.85
C LEU A 236 -21.76 7.17 -10.67
N LEU A 237 -22.22 7.83 -9.60
CA LEU A 237 -22.59 7.16 -8.36
C LEU A 237 -23.80 7.79 -7.68
N PRO A 238 -24.53 7.01 -6.85
CA PRO A 238 -25.53 7.56 -5.95
C PRO A 238 -24.90 8.58 -5.00
N GLY A 239 -25.53 9.75 -4.87
CA GLY A 239 -25.13 10.75 -3.88
C GLY A 239 -25.17 10.17 -2.45
N GLY A 240 -24.15 10.44 -1.66
CA GLY A 240 -24.08 9.99 -0.26
C GLY A 240 -23.58 8.56 -0.04
N LEU A 241 -22.92 7.94 -1.04
CA LEU A 241 -22.30 6.63 -0.91
C LEU A 241 -21.27 6.55 0.23
N PHE A 242 -20.55 7.65 0.46
CA PHE A 242 -19.59 7.80 1.55
C PHE A 242 -20.16 8.73 2.63
N ASP A 243 -20.46 8.18 3.81
CA ASP A 243 -20.94 9.00 4.91
C ASP A 243 -19.83 9.89 5.51
N LYS A 244 -20.22 10.88 6.32
CA LYS A 244 -19.30 11.83 6.95
C LYS A 244 -18.26 11.14 7.84
N TYR A 245 -18.62 10.04 8.49
CA TYR A 245 -17.75 9.36 9.43
C TYR A 245 -16.69 8.54 8.70
N ALA A 246 -17.06 7.81 7.65
CA ALA A 246 -16.15 7.09 6.77
C ALA A 246 -15.10 8.03 6.17
N LYS A 247 -15.52 9.21 5.67
CA LYS A 247 -14.59 10.23 5.16
C LYS A 247 -13.65 10.76 6.23
N GLN A 248 -14.17 11.03 7.42
CA GLN A 248 -13.37 11.53 8.53
C GLN A 248 -12.37 10.47 9.03
N TRP A 249 -12.76 9.20 9.03
CA TRP A 249 -11.91 8.07 9.35
C TRP A 249 -10.74 7.97 8.38
N ALA A 250 -11.03 7.87 7.07
CA ALA A 250 -10.00 7.82 6.03
C ALA A 250 -9.04 9.02 6.09
N LYS A 251 -9.58 10.21 6.40
CA LYS A 251 -8.77 11.42 6.58
C LYS A 251 -7.87 11.34 7.82
N ASN A 252 -8.37 10.84 8.94
CA ASN A 252 -7.59 10.73 10.18
C ASN A 252 -6.47 9.70 10.06
N ALA A 253 -6.71 8.61 9.32
CA ALA A 253 -5.72 7.57 9.08
C ALA A 253 -4.71 7.95 7.99
N ASP A 254 -4.93 9.04 7.24
CA ASP A 254 -4.31 9.26 5.93
C ASP A 254 -4.33 7.96 5.10
N GLU A 255 -5.53 7.43 4.87
CA GLU A 255 -5.73 6.08 4.38
C GLU A 255 -5.36 5.93 2.91
N TYR A 256 -4.60 4.87 2.62
CA TYR A 256 -4.29 4.38 1.30
C TYR A 256 -4.85 2.97 1.16
N VAL A 257 -5.30 2.63 -0.05
CA VAL A 257 -5.81 1.30 -0.35
C VAL A 257 -5.03 0.68 -1.49
N ILE A 258 -4.89 -0.64 -1.39
CA ILE A 258 -4.33 -1.52 -2.40
C ILE A 258 -5.35 -2.61 -2.68
N TRP A 259 -5.37 -3.12 -3.90
CA TRP A 259 -6.21 -4.26 -4.25
C TRP A 259 -5.54 -5.58 -3.86
N ASP A 260 -6.34 -6.42 -3.21
CA ASP A 260 -6.14 -7.83 -2.95
C ASP A 260 -5.01 -8.20 -1.99
N TYR A 261 -3.76 -7.97 -2.36
CA TYR A 261 -2.62 -8.57 -1.68
C TYR A 261 -1.36 -7.70 -1.70
N ILE A 262 -0.58 -7.78 -0.62
CA ILE A 262 0.75 -7.19 -0.54
C ILE A 262 1.78 -8.30 -0.37
N GLY A 263 2.69 -8.38 -1.34
CA GLY A 263 3.83 -9.30 -1.33
C GLY A 263 4.72 -9.14 -0.11
N ARG A 264 5.26 -10.25 0.40
CA ARG A 264 6.26 -10.24 1.47
C ARG A 264 7.49 -9.40 1.11
N ASP A 265 7.86 -9.39 -0.17
CA ASP A 265 8.95 -8.56 -0.71
C ASP A 265 8.65 -7.06 -0.68
N CYS A 266 7.49 -6.63 -0.21
CA CYS A 266 7.19 -5.21 0.05
C CYS A 266 7.29 -4.87 1.55
N LEU A 267 7.32 -5.87 2.42
CA LEU A 267 7.43 -5.69 3.86
C LEU A 267 8.85 -5.20 4.20
N ILE A 268 8.95 -4.11 4.95
CA ILE A 268 10.19 -3.68 5.60
C ILE A 268 10.36 -4.48 6.88
N ASN A 269 9.33 -4.46 7.73
CA ASN A 269 9.30 -5.21 8.96
C ASN A 269 7.85 -5.40 9.46
N PHE A 270 7.62 -6.45 10.23
CA PHE A 270 6.45 -6.61 11.07
C PHE A 270 6.90 -6.66 12.53
N CYS A 271 6.48 -5.68 13.32
CA CYS A 271 6.81 -5.60 14.74
C CYS A 271 5.57 -5.99 15.57
N SER A 272 5.68 -7.09 16.32
CA SER A 272 4.59 -7.58 17.15
C SER A 272 4.30 -6.62 18.31
N TRP A 273 3.04 -6.58 18.75
CA TRP A 273 2.62 -5.75 19.88
C TRP A 273 3.39 -6.07 21.16
N VAL A 274 3.72 -7.34 21.37
CA VAL A 274 4.55 -7.78 22.50
C VAL A 274 5.93 -7.13 22.46
N SER A 275 6.54 -7.04 21.27
CA SER A 275 7.85 -6.41 21.08
C SER A 275 7.80 -4.89 21.27
N LEU A 276 6.68 -4.25 20.92
CA LEU A 276 6.49 -2.80 21.03
C LEU A 276 6.15 -2.34 22.46
N PHE A 277 5.38 -3.14 23.20
CA PHE A 277 4.79 -2.71 24.46
C PHE A 277 4.98 -3.67 25.63
N GLN A 278 5.36 -4.93 25.43
CA GLN A 278 5.41 -5.95 26.49
C GLN A 278 6.72 -6.74 26.55
N GLN A 279 7.87 -6.13 26.24
CA GLN A 279 9.17 -6.82 26.33
C GLN A 279 9.43 -7.31 27.78
N PRO A 280 9.42 -8.63 28.04
CA PRO A 280 9.70 -9.16 29.37
C PRO A 280 11.22 -9.19 29.61
N GLY A 281 11.66 -8.69 30.77
CA GLY A 281 13.06 -8.80 31.22
C GLY A 281 14.02 -7.71 30.73
N ILE A 282 13.52 -6.66 30.08
CA ILE A 282 14.31 -5.48 29.72
C ILE A 282 13.93 -4.34 30.68
N ASP A 283 14.87 -3.92 31.52
CA ASP A 283 14.72 -2.80 32.49
C ASP A 283 14.68 -1.41 31.81
N LYS A 284 14.63 -1.34 30.46
CA LYS A 284 14.48 -0.07 29.75
C LYS A 284 13.02 0.39 29.78
N GLU A 285 12.82 1.66 30.13
CA GLU A 285 11.49 2.24 30.08
C GLU A 285 10.98 2.39 28.63
N LYS A 286 9.73 2.00 28.40
CA LYS A 286 9.09 1.96 27.08
C LYS A 286 8.82 3.37 26.52
N PHE A 287 8.77 3.48 25.20
CA PHE A 287 8.34 4.70 24.50
C PHE A 287 6.82 4.88 24.44
N LEU A 288 6.05 3.80 24.37
CA LEU A 288 4.59 3.93 24.40
C LEU A 288 4.11 4.03 25.85
N LEU A 289 3.45 5.15 26.15
CA LEU A 289 2.82 5.38 27.45
C LEU A 289 1.56 4.53 27.60
N GLU A 290 1.31 3.98 28.79
CA GLU A 290 0.06 3.26 29.11
C GLU A 290 -1.17 4.12 28.78
N GLN A 291 -1.09 5.42 29.03
CA GLN A 291 -2.12 6.41 28.73
C GLN A 291 -2.42 6.52 27.23
N PHE A 292 -1.41 6.38 26.38
CA PHE A 292 -1.58 6.35 24.92
C PHE A 292 -2.33 5.08 24.50
N VAL A 293 -1.87 3.94 25.01
CA VAL A 293 -2.46 2.60 24.77
C VAL A 293 -3.90 2.55 25.25
N ASP A 294 -4.20 3.12 26.42
CA ASP A 294 -5.50 3.14 27.11
C ASP A 294 -6.49 4.18 26.63
N SER A 295 -6.03 5.14 25.83
CA SER A 295 -6.92 6.15 25.28
C SER A 295 -7.95 5.56 24.31
N LYS A 296 -9.20 6.05 24.39
CA LYS A 296 -10.29 5.67 23.48
C LYS A 296 -10.04 6.15 22.04
N ASN A 297 -9.45 7.33 21.89
CA ASN A 297 -8.99 7.88 20.62
C ASN A 297 -7.89 8.92 20.87
N LEU A 298 -7.16 9.27 19.83
CA LEU A 298 -6.09 10.28 19.88
C LEU A 298 -6.55 11.67 20.35
N GLY A 299 -7.82 12.03 20.12
CA GLY A 299 -8.40 13.29 20.60
C GLY A 299 -8.55 13.32 22.12
N TYR A 300 -9.03 12.22 22.73
CA TYR A 300 -9.04 12.06 24.18
C TYR A 300 -7.63 12.01 24.75
N PHE A 301 -6.71 11.30 24.07
CA PHE A 301 -5.31 11.27 24.50
C PHE A 301 -4.71 12.68 24.59
N ALA A 302 -4.84 13.46 23.51
CA ALA A 302 -4.37 14.84 23.47
C ALA A 302 -5.05 15.72 24.54
N LYS A 303 -6.36 15.53 24.76
CA LYS A 303 -7.12 16.32 25.72
C LYS A 303 -6.81 15.97 27.17
N ASP A 304 -6.66 14.71 27.54
CA ASP A 304 -6.53 14.29 28.94
C ASP A 304 -5.07 14.29 29.40
N TYR A 305 -4.15 13.94 28.50
CA TYR A 305 -2.73 13.79 28.81
C TYR A 305 -1.86 14.93 28.26
N GLY A 306 -2.38 15.74 27.34
CA GLY A 306 -1.73 16.99 26.94
C GLY A 306 -1.54 17.98 28.09
N TRP A 307 -2.34 17.90 29.16
CA TRP A 307 -2.18 18.73 30.37
C TRP A 307 -1.20 18.17 31.39
N ARG A 308 -0.92 16.87 31.35
CA ARG A 308 0.02 16.19 32.26
C ARG A 308 0.99 15.30 31.49
N PRO A 309 1.78 15.88 30.58
CA PRO A 309 2.74 15.11 29.81
C PRO A 309 3.86 14.58 30.71
N MET A 310 4.38 13.40 30.38
CA MET A 310 5.57 12.86 31.01
C MET A 310 6.76 13.76 30.67
N THR A 311 7.46 14.27 31.70
CA THR A 311 8.57 15.20 31.49
C THR A 311 9.91 14.48 31.50
N LEU A 312 10.58 14.44 30.35
CA LEU A 312 11.88 13.76 30.16
C LEU A 312 13.00 14.75 29.84
N LYS A 313 14.26 14.34 30.04
CA LYS A 313 15.39 15.02 29.39
C LYS A 313 15.37 14.75 27.88
N LEU A 314 16.04 15.59 27.10
CA LEU A 314 16.10 15.44 25.65
C LEU A 314 16.73 14.10 25.27
N GLU A 315 17.86 13.75 25.88
CA GLU A 315 18.62 12.53 25.60
C GLU A 315 17.76 11.28 25.89
N GLU A 316 17.08 11.29 27.03
CA GLU A 316 16.19 10.19 27.43
C GLU A 316 15.01 10.01 26.47
N TYR A 317 14.44 11.11 25.96
CA TYR A 317 13.40 11.02 24.94
C TYR A 317 13.94 10.46 23.62
N VAL A 318 15.11 10.96 23.19
CA VAL A 318 15.78 10.52 21.96
C VAL A 318 16.07 9.03 22.01
N ASP A 319 16.63 8.54 23.12
CA ASP A 319 16.96 7.12 23.29
C ASP A 319 15.71 6.24 23.17
N ARG A 320 14.63 6.58 23.87
CA ARG A 320 13.36 5.83 23.79
C ARG A 320 12.74 5.87 22.39
N ALA A 321 12.74 7.05 21.76
CA ALA A 321 12.18 7.22 20.43
C ALA A 321 13.00 6.47 19.38
N ALA A 322 14.33 6.46 19.50
CA ALA A 322 15.22 5.73 18.63
C ALA A 322 15.05 4.22 18.80
N ASP A 323 15.04 3.70 20.04
CA ASP A 323 14.78 2.28 20.33
C ASP A 323 13.43 1.84 19.74
N PHE A 324 12.40 2.67 19.87
CA PHE A 324 11.08 2.42 19.28
C PHE A 324 11.11 2.41 17.74
N ALA A 325 11.75 3.39 17.11
CA ALA A 325 11.89 3.45 15.66
C ALA A 325 12.71 2.26 15.12
N GLN A 326 13.76 1.85 15.83
CA GLN A 326 14.55 0.68 15.48
C GLN A 326 13.73 -0.60 15.54
N ALA A 327 12.91 -0.77 16.59
CA ALA A 327 11.99 -1.90 16.68
C ALA A 327 10.99 -1.95 15.51
N LEU A 328 10.53 -0.78 15.04
CA LEU A 328 9.67 -0.68 13.86
C LEU A 328 10.38 -1.05 12.56
N LEU A 329 11.69 -0.82 12.45
CA LEU A 329 12.47 -1.02 11.23
C LEU A 329 13.30 -2.31 11.19
N GLY A 330 13.46 -3.00 12.33
CA GLY A 330 14.43 -4.09 12.55
C GLY A 330 14.21 -5.42 11.80
N GLY A 331 13.90 -5.38 10.50
CA GLY A 331 13.83 -6.54 9.60
C GLY A 331 15.08 -6.76 8.77
N ASP A 332 15.08 -7.81 7.94
CA ASP A 332 16.23 -8.28 7.14
C ASP A 332 16.59 -7.38 5.93
N ARG A 333 15.96 -6.21 5.79
CA ARG A 333 16.13 -5.34 4.62
C ARG A 333 17.06 -4.18 4.92
N ILE A 334 17.76 -3.74 3.87
CA ILE A 334 18.63 -2.56 3.94
C ILE A 334 17.77 -1.34 4.26
N ILE A 335 17.97 -0.79 5.46
CA ILE A 335 17.31 0.42 5.91
C ILE A 335 18.05 1.64 5.35
N THR A 336 17.34 2.49 4.61
CA THR A 336 17.92 3.69 4.00
C THR A 336 17.78 4.91 4.93
N PRO A 337 18.60 5.95 4.77
CA PRO A 337 18.43 7.21 5.51
C PRO A 337 17.05 7.86 5.32
N ASP A 338 16.43 7.71 4.15
CA ASP A 338 15.07 8.21 3.90
C ASP A 338 14.01 7.43 4.69
N THR A 339 14.16 6.11 4.79
CA THR A 339 13.32 5.25 5.64
C THR A 339 13.41 5.70 7.10
N ILE A 340 14.63 5.90 7.61
CA ILE A 340 14.88 6.39 8.97
C ILE A 340 14.24 7.76 9.19
N ARG A 341 14.41 8.70 8.24
CA ARG A 341 13.82 10.05 8.34
C ARG A 341 12.30 9.99 8.45
N ILE A 342 11.65 9.17 7.63
CA ILE A 342 10.18 9.06 7.61
C ILE A 342 9.66 8.45 8.91
N THR A 343 10.34 7.44 9.45
CA THR A 343 9.96 6.85 10.75
C THR A 343 10.25 7.80 11.91
N ALA A 344 11.34 8.56 11.88
CA ALA A 344 11.72 9.50 12.93
C ALA A 344 10.88 10.80 12.93
N SER A 345 10.40 11.24 11.77
CA SER A 345 9.62 12.47 11.62
C SER A 345 8.41 12.57 12.56
N PRO A 346 7.50 11.58 12.66
CA PRO A 346 6.40 11.64 13.61
C PRO A 346 6.86 11.62 15.08
N LEU A 347 8.06 11.14 15.37
CA LEU A 347 8.65 11.09 16.71
C LEU A 347 9.36 12.41 17.08
N SER A 348 9.50 13.37 16.16
CA SER A 348 10.11 14.67 16.46
C SER A 348 9.20 15.60 17.27
N ARG A 349 7.93 15.21 17.45
CA ARG A 349 6.90 15.92 18.21
C ARG A 349 6.53 15.20 19.52
N PRO A 350 7.30 15.37 20.60
CA PRO A 350 7.06 14.70 21.88
C PRO A 350 5.62 14.82 22.40
N SER A 351 4.98 15.97 22.22
CA SER A 351 3.60 16.21 22.68
C SER A 351 2.57 15.29 22.04
N ASP A 352 2.81 14.86 20.80
CA ASP A 352 1.91 13.92 20.12
C ASP A 352 1.92 12.53 20.76
N TRP A 353 2.98 12.22 21.49
CA TRP A 353 3.18 10.96 22.19
C TRP A 353 3.01 11.09 23.72
N GLY A 354 2.57 12.26 24.20
CA GLY A 354 2.31 12.52 25.63
C GLY A 354 3.56 12.93 26.42
N TYR A 355 4.61 13.35 25.74
CA TYR A 355 5.87 13.79 26.35
C TYR A 355 6.03 15.31 26.35
N ARG A 356 6.82 15.79 27.29
CA ARG A 356 7.36 17.15 27.36
C ARG A 356 8.85 17.07 27.62
N ILE A 357 9.64 17.78 26.84
CA ILE A 357 11.09 17.87 27.09
C ILE A 357 11.32 18.93 28.18
N ARG A 358 12.14 18.58 29.18
CA ARG A 358 12.58 19.50 30.22
C ARG A 358 13.42 20.61 29.58
N ASP A 359 13.25 21.84 30.05
CA ASP A 359 14.02 23.00 29.59
C ASP A 359 13.89 23.28 28.07
N SER A 360 12.69 23.06 27.50
CA SER A 360 12.40 23.06 26.06
C SER A 360 12.46 24.43 25.35
N CYS A 361 12.91 25.51 26.00
CA CYS A 361 12.78 26.87 25.45
C CYS A 361 13.64 27.12 24.19
N GLN A 362 14.52 26.19 23.81
CA GLN A 362 15.37 26.27 22.61
C GLN A 362 15.40 24.99 21.76
N ILE A 363 14.58 23.98 22.09
CA ILE A 363 14.61 22.69 21.40
C ILE A 363 13.59 22.70 20.27
N THR A 364 14.06 22.55 19.03
CA THR A 364 13.23 22.48 17.82
C THR A 364 12.89 21.03 17.46
N GLU A 365 11.80 20.83 16.72
CA GLU A 365 11.45 19.52 16.14
C GLU A 365 12.59 18.98 15.28
N ASP A 366 13.25 19.84 14.50
CA ASP A 366 14.39 19.46 13.65
C ASP A 366 15.57 18.91 14.45
N LEU A 367 15.88 19.51 15.60
CA LEU A 367 16.96 19.02 16.47
C LEU A 367 16.64 17.65 17.05
N ILE A 368 15.39 17.44 17.49
CA ILE A 368 14.93 16.16 18.01
C ILE A 368 15.02 15.10 16.91
N MET A 369 14.49 15.41 15.72
CA MET A 369 14.54 14.52 14.55
C MET A 369 15.99 14.14 14.22
N GLN A 370 16.91 15.11 14.12
CA GLN A 370 18.31 14.86 13.81
C GLN A 370 18.97 13.95 14.86
N LYS A 371 18.68 14.16 16.15
CA LYS A 371 19.20 13.31 17.24
C LYS A 371 18.65 11.89 17.18
N ILE A 372 17.34 11.72 16.95
CA ILE A 372 16.72 10.40 16.77
C ILE A 372 17.35 9.69 15.56
N MET A 373 17.44 10.37 14.43
CA MET A 373 18.04 9.81 13.21
C MET A 373 19.51 9.39 13.43
N ALA A 374 20.30 10.23 14.10
CA ALA A 374 21.69 9.90 14.43
C ALA A 374 21.79 8.65 15.31
N GLU A 375 20.92 8.53 16.31
CA GLU A 375 20.90 7.37 17.20
C GLU A 375 20.48 6.09 16.47
N ILE A 376 19.51 6.18 15.57
CA ILE A 376 19.11 5.07 14.69
C ILE A 376 20.27 4.67 13.77
N MET A 377 20.94 5.64 13.13
CA MET A 377 22.02 5.36 12.18
C MET A 377 23.22 4.64 12.80
N LYS A 378 23.56 4.90 14.07
CA LYS A 378 24.63 4.16 14.79
C LYS A 378 24.42 2.65 14.78
N ASN A 379 23.16 2.20 14.82
CA ASN A 379 22.83 0.78 14.91
C ASN A 379 22.63 0.12 13.53
N PHE A 380 22.49 0.90 12.45
CA PHE A 380 22.28 0.40 11.09
C PHE A 380 23.47 0.59 10.14
N VAL A 381 24.44 1.45 10.49
CA VAL A 381 25.68 1.64 9.73
C VAL A 381 26.83 1.03 10.53
N PRO A 382 27.44 -0.08 10.07
CA PRO A 382 28.62 -0.62 10.73
C PRO A 382 29.75 0.42 10.76
N GLU A 383 30.39 0.61 11.92
CA GLU A 383 31.51 1.57 12.09
C GLU A 383 32.70 1.29 11.14
N ASP A 384 32.78 0.09 10.55
CA ASP A 384 33.91 -0.35 9.72
C ASP A 384 33.90 0.09 8.25
N ALA A 385 32.88 0.84 7.78
CA ALA A 385 32.83 1.28 6.37
C ALA A 385 33.77 2.47 6.03
N THR A 386 34.63 2.91 6.96
CA THR A 386 35.51 4.08 6.76
C THR A 386 37.00 3.84 6.99
N THR A 387 37.45 2.60 7.20
CA THR A 387 38.89 2.32 7.24
C THR A 387 39.41 1.99 5.83
N PRO A 388 40.36 2.76 5.25
CA PRO A 388 41.03 2.34 4.03
C PRO A 388 41.77 1.03 4.33
N ALA A 389 41.60 0.04 3.45
CA ALA A 389 42.35 -1.20 3.53
C ALA A 389 43.86 -0.89 3.47
N GLU A 390 44.53 -0.92 4.62
CA GLU A 390 45.97 -1.02 4.68
C GLU A 390 46.37 -2.42 4.22
N ASP A 391 47.17 -2.43 3.15
CA ASP A 391 47.97 -3.54 2.65
C ASP A 391 48.45 -4.46 3.78
N ARG A 392 47.80 -5.62 3.90
CA ARG A 392 48.36 -6.77 4.60
C ARG A 392 48.54 -7.90 3.62
N THR A 393 49.78 -7.96 3.13
CA THR A 393 50.40 -9.15 2.57
C THR A 393 50.23 -10.32 3.54
N VAL A 394 49.56 -11.38 3.10
CA VAL A 394 49.52 -12.67 3.80
C VAL A 394 50.35 -13.67 3.01
N SER A 395 51.52 -13.96 3.55
CA SER A 395 52.28 -15.19 3.29
C SER A 395 51.98 -16.20 4.39
N GLY A 396 51.79 -17.47 4.03
CA GLY A 396 51.98 -18.58 4.96
C GLY A 396 50.76 -19.47 5.14
N ALA A 397 50.85 -20.65 4.54
CA ALA A 397 50.00 -21.81 4.74
C ALA A 397 50.26 -22.49 6.10
N GLU A 398 49.23 -23.11 6.68
CA GLU A 398 49.12 -24.57 6.93
C GLU A 398 48.09 -24.86 8.03
N ASP A 399 47.12 -25.69 7.63
CA ASP A 399 46.32 -26.72 8.32
C ASP A 399 46.24 -26.76 9.86
N HIS A 400 45.00 -26.81 10.37
CA HIS A 400 44.49 -27.96 11.16
C HIS A 400 42.96 -27.90 11.36
N ASP A 401 42.35 -29.08 11.26
CA ASP A 401 40.94 -29.42 11.46
C ASP A 401 40.39 -29.04 12.86
N ASP A 402 39.11 -28.62 12.96
CA ASP A 402 37.97 -29.49 13.32
C ASP A 402 36.74 -28.70 13.86
N ILE A 403 35.57 -29.02 13.27
CA ILE A 403 34.18 -29.01 13.80
C ILE A 403 33.54 -27.69 14.30
N VAL A 404 32.42 -27.31 13.65
CA VAL A 404 31.05 -27.11 14.20
C VAL A 404 30.28 -26.06 13.36
N SER A 405 29.12 -26.48 12.84
CA SER A 405 27.95 -25.70 12.39
C SER A 405 28.17 -24.40 11.60
N ASN A 406 27.66 -24.34 10.37
CA ASN A 406 26.47 -23.52 10.11
C ASN A 406 25.96 -23.67 8.68
N ALA A 407 24.68 -23.33 8.58
CA ALA A 407 23.92 -23.09 7.38
C ALA A 407 24.70 -22.45 6.22
N ASP A 408 24.57 -23.04 5.04
CA ASP A 408 24.70 -22.35 3.76
C ASP A 408 23.33 -22.45 3.06
N HIS A 409 22.56 -21.37 2.87
CA HIS A 409 22.82 -20.26 1.94
C HIS A 409 23.17 -20.72 0.53
N HIS A 410 22.18 -21.24 -0.20
CA HIS A 410 22.09 -21.02 -1.64
C HIS A 410 20.64 -21.18 -2.10
N ARG A 411 20.00 -20.07 -2.49
CA ARG A 411 19.04 -20.02 -3.60
C ARG A 411 18.88 -18.58 -4.07
N ILE A 412 19.67 -18.26 -5.09
CA ILE A 412 19.51 -17.08 -5.94
C ILE A 412 18.25 -17.29 -6.81
N PRO A 413 17.39 -16.27 -7.03
CA PRO A 413 16.16 -16.43 -7.81
C PRO A 413 16.41 -16.55 -9.31
N TYR A 414 15.64 -17.42 -9.94
CA TYR A 414 15.52 -17.59 -11.38
C TYR A 414 14.67 -16.44 -11.95
N ILE A 415 15.30 -15.36 -12.44
CA ILE A 415 14.64 -14.35 -13.29
C ILE A 415 15.60 -13.98 -14.43
N ILE A 416 15.60 -14.76 -15.52
CA ILE A 416 15.97 -14.27 -16.86
C ILE A 416 15.21 -15.10 -17.90
N GLU A 417 14.04 -14.65 -18.34
CA GLU A 417 13.55 -14.99 -19.70
C GLU A 417 12.47 -14.01 -20.19
N LYS A 418 12.81 -12.73 -20.37
CA LYS A 418 12.07 -11.85 -21.32
C LYS A 418 12.80 -10.54 -21.70
N ALA A 419 14.12 -10.58 -21.85
CA ALA A 419 14.90 -9.42 -22.28
C ALA A 419 16.04 -9.76 -23.26
N GLN A 420 15.83 -10.75 -24.13
CA GLN A 420 16.68 -10.99 -25.28
C GLN A 420 15.79 -11.23 -26.50
N ASN A 421 15.40 -10.15 -27.18
CA ASN A 421 15.00 -10.17 -28.60
C ASN A 421 14.87 -8.75 -29.19
N LEU A 422 15.73 -7.80 -28.78
CA LEU A 422 15.83 -6.50 -29.44
C LEU A 422 17.29 -6.01 -29.46
N THR A 423 17.94 -6.17 -30.61
CA THR A 423 19.02 -5.37 -31.23
C THR A 423 19.38 -6.15 -32.52
N ILE A 424 18.85 -5.77 -33.68
CA ILE A 424 19.39 -4.77 -34.62
C ILE A 424 20.89 -4.98 -34.87
N ASP A 425 21.23 -5.55 -36.03
CA ASP A 425 22.05 -4.87 -37.04
C ASP A 425 21.95 -5.58 -38.42
N ASP A 426 21.50 -4.78 -39.39
CA ASP A 426 21.92 -4.63 -40.79
C ASP A 426 22.56 -5.80 -41.57
N ALA A 427 21.98 -6.12 -42.74
CA ALA A 427 22.50 -5.62 -44.03
C ALA A 427 21.81 -6.33 -45.22
N ASP A 428 21.37 -5.50 -46.19
CA ASP A 428 21.26 -5.74 -47.63
C ASP A 428 20.71 -7.07 -48.18
N SER A 429 19.56 -7.01 -48.87
CA SER A 429 19.50 -7.16 -50.34
C SER A 429 18.07 -7.29 -50.90
N GLY A 430 17.79 -6.54 -51.97
CA GLY A 430 16.82 -6.90 -53.01
C GLY A 430 15.43 -6.27 -52.89
N LEU A 431 15.15 -5.16 -53.58
CA LEU A 431 14.55 -5.10 -54.93
C LEU A 431 13.02 -5.36 -54.99
N GLU A 432 12.30 -4.29 -55.37
CA GLU A 432 11.11 -4.28 -56.25
C GLU A 432 9.83 -5.04 -55.83
N ARG A 433 8.82 -4.33 -55.32
CA ARG A 433 7.67 -3.77 -56.07
C ARG A 433 6.61 -3.18 -55.13
#